data_AF-A0A950W194-F1
#
_entry.id   AF-A0A950W194-F1
#
_cell.length_a   1.000
_cell.length_b   1.000
_cell.length_c   1.000
_cell.angle_alpha   90.00
_cell.angle_beta   90.00
_cell.angle_gamma   90.00
#
_symmetry.space_group_name_H-M   'P 1'
#
loop_
_entity.id
_entity.type
_entity.pdbx_description
1 polymer ?
#
loop_
_entity_poly.entity_id
_entity_poly.type
_entity_poly.pdbx_seq_one_letter_code
_entity_poly.pdbx_strand_id
1 'polypeptide(L)'
;MAKREQERPVVTQPDSWAKITVVLLDRHVAYLDRIAVDIRLQYGFAISRAELIRALIEAAAQSGLVLSDAANVKEMIAMLSEAWAGVKTRKKR
;
A
#
# COMPACT_ATOMS: atom_id res chain seq x y z
N MET A 1 38.68 -31.96 9.13
CA MET A 1 38.35 -30.53 8.96
C MET A 1 36.83 -30.39 8.94
N ALA A 2 36.20 -30.13 10.09
CA ALA A 2 34.74 -30.10 10.20
C ALA A 2 34.20 -28.73 9.75
N LYS A 3 33.28 -28.75 8.78
CA LYS A 3 32.58 -27.57 8.25
C LYS A 3 31.59 -27.12 9.32
N ARG A 4 31.81 -25.93 9.90
CA ARG A 4 30.88 -25.31 10.85
C ARG A 4 29.60 -24.97 10.07
N GLU A 5 28.52 -25.70 10.33
CA GLU A 5 27.18 -25.26 9.96
C GLU A 5 26.90 -23.99 10.77
N GLN A 6 27.04 -22.85 10.11
CA GLN A 6 26.56 -21.58 10.64
C GLN A 6 25.04 -21.67 10.72
N GLU A 7 24.54 -21.99 11.92
CA GLU A 7 23.17 -21.76 12.31
C GLU A 7 22.86 -20.29 12.05
N ARG A 8 22.03 -20.02 11.04
CA ARG A 8 21.55 -18.67 10.78
C ARG A 8 20.71 -18.27 11.99
N PRO A 9 20.92 -17.10 12.60
CA PRO A 9 20.08 -16.67 13.70
C PRO A 9 18.62 -16.68 13.23
N VAL A 10 17.78 -17.42 13.95
CA VAL A 10 16.33 -17.36 13.77
C VAL A 10 15.94 -15.94 14.13
N VAL A 11 15.78 -15.11 13.12
CA VAL A 11 15.20 -13.78 13.28
C VAL A 11 13.77 -14.02 13.72
N THR A 12 13.50 -13.87 15.01
CA THR A 12 12.14 -13.77 15.54
C THR A 12 11.52 -12.56 14.86
N GLN A 13 10.73 -12.81 13.80
CA GLN A 13 10.16 -11.73 13.00
C GLN A 13 9.19 -10.93 13.88
N PRO A 14 9.40 -9.62 14.07
CA PRO A 14 8.36 -8.76 14.60
C PRO A 14 7.29 -8.65 13.51
N ASP A 15 6.08 -9.10 13.86
CA ASP A 15 4.87 -9.10 13.05
C ASP A 15 4.86 -10.06 11.84
N SER A 16 3.83 -10.90 11.76
CA SER A 16 3.66 -11.93 10.73
C SER A 16 3.36 -11.30 9.37
N TRP A 17 4.37 -11.12 8.53
CA TRP A 17 4.18 -10.74 7.13
C TRP A 17 3.74 -11.97 6.32
N ALA A 18 2.54 -11.92 5.74
CA ALA A 18 2.11 -12.90 4.74
C ALA A 18 2.58 -12.50 3.34
N LYS A 19 3.23 -13.42 2.62
CA LYS A 19 3.60 -13.21 1.21
C LYS A 19 2.39 -13.46 0.32
N ILE A 20 1.85 -12.40 -0.28
CA ILE A 20 0.66 -12.46 -1.14
C ILE A 20 1.04 -11.98 -2.55
N THR A 21 0.57 -12.69 -3.57
CA THR A 21 0.69 -12.27 -4.97
C THR A 21 -0.62 -11.60 -5.40
N VAL A 22 -0.53 -10.41 -5.98
CA VAL A 22 -1.67 -9.69 -6.54
C VAL A 22 -1.47 -9.46 -8.04
N VAL A 23 -2.55 -9.52 -8.80
CA VAL A 23 -2.56 -9.19 -10.23
C VAL A 23 -3.21 -7.82 -10.39
N LEU A 24 -2.48 -6.89 -11.00
CA LEU A 24 -2.93 -5.53 -11.25
C LEU A 24 -2.92 -5.26 -12.75
N LEU A 25 -3.82 -4.38 -13.18
CA LEU A 25 -3.82 -3.87 -14.55
C LEU A 25 -2.61 -2.93 -14.73
N ASP A 26 -2.05 -2.90 -15.93
CA ASP A 26 -0.86 -2.09 -16.24
C ASP A 26 -1.04 -0.62 -15.84
N ARG A 27 -2.24 -0.06 -16.06
CA ARG A 27 -2.56 1.31 -15.65
C ARG A 27 -2.49 1.54 -14.14
N HIS A 28 -2.80 0.54 -13.32
CA HIS A 28 -2.70 0.64 -11.86
C HIS A 28 -1.24 0.58 -11.42
N VAL A 29 -0.44 -0.28 -12.06
CA VAL A 29 1.01 -0.34 -11.81
C VAL A 29 1.67 0.98 -12.17
N ALA A 30 1.40 1.51 -13.37
CA ALA A 30 1.93 2.79 -13.82
C ALA A 30 1.53 3.95 -12.89
N TYR A 31 0.29 3.94 -12.37
CA TYR A 31 -0.16 4.94 -11.39
C TYR A 31 0.62 4.85 -10.07
N LEU A 32 0.82 3.64 -9.53
CA LEU A 32 1.60 3.44 -8.31
C LEU A 32 3.07 3.86 -8.49
N ASP A 33 3.67 3.51 -9.62
CA ASP A 33 5.06 3.87 -9.93
C ASP A 33 5.23 5.40 -10.04
N ARG A 34 4.25 6.09 -10.63
CA ARG A 34 4.23 7.56 -10.66
C ARG A 34 4.22 8.16 -9.25
N ILE A 35 3.35 7.67 -8.35
CA ILE A 35 3.32 8.14 -6.96
C ILE A 35 4.68 7.90 -6.26
N ALA A 36 5.27 6.73 -6.47
CA ALA A 36 6.58 6.41 -5.88
C ALA A 36 7.68 7.37 -6.36
N VAL A 37 7.70 7.69 -7.66
CA VAL A 37 8.64 8.67 -8.23
C VAL A 37 8.38 10.06 -7.65
N ASP A 38 7.12 10.51 -7.59
CA ASP A 38 6.77 11.83 -7.08
C ASP A 38 7.20 11.99 -5.60
N ILE A 39 6.97 10.96 -4.76
CA ILE A 39 7.43 10.95 -3.37
C ILE A 39 8.96 11.01 -3.29
N ARG A 40 9.66 10.24 -4.14
CA ARG A 40 11.12 10.23 -4.17
C ARG A 40 11.69 11.57 -4.61
N LEU A 41 11.11 12.22 -5.60
CA LEU A 41 11.54 13.54 -6.08
C LEU A 41 11.24 14.65 -5.06
N GLN A 42 10.09 14.60 -4.39
CA GLN A 42 9.70 15.64 -3.43
C GLN A 42 10.39 15.53 -2.07
N TYR A 43 10.61 14.31 -1.58
CA TYR A 43 11.05 14.06 -0.20
C TYR A 43 12.35 13.29 -0.11
N GLY A 44 12.92 12.83 -1.23
CA GLY A 44 14.09 11.95 -1.21
C GLY A 44 13.81 10.57 -0.60
N PHE A 45 12.54 10.19 -0.40
CA PHE A 45 12.16 8.91 0.21
C PHE A 45 11.82 7.87 -0.87
N ALA A 46 12.40 6.68 -0.79
CA ALA A 46 12.06 5.58 -1.69
C ALA A 46 10.94 4.75 -1.06
N ILE A 47 9.87 4.52 -1.82
CA ILE A 47 8.71 3.73 -1.39
C ILE A 47 8.38 2.67 -2.43
N SER A 48 8.07 1.46 -1.98
CA SER A 48 7.70 0.33 -2.82
C SER A 48 6.20 0.31 -3.14
N ARG A 49 5.83 -0.36 -4.22
CA ARG A 49 4.42 -0.62 -4.58
C ARG A 49 3.64 -1.30 -3.44
N ALA A 50 4.28 -2.23 -2.73
CA ALA A 50 3.66 -2.92 -1.59
C ALA A 50 3.43 -1.98 -0.39
N GLU A 51 4.31 -1.02 -0.14
CA GLU A 51 4.10 0.01 0.89
C GLU A 51 2.97 0.95 0.50
N LEU A 52 2.88 1.38 -0.76
CA LEU A 52 1.77 2.19 -1.24
C LEU A 52 0.43 1.47 -1.10
N ILE A 53 0.34 0.20 -1.52
CA ILE A 53 -0.88 -0.59 -1.37
C ILE A 53 -1.26 -0.75 0.10
N ARG A 54 -0.29 -1.03 0.98
CA ARG A 54 -0.54 -1.10 2.44
C ARG A 54 -1.06 0.22 2.99
N ALA A 55 -0.45 1.34 2.63
CA ALA A 55 -0.90 2.66 3.08
C ALA A 55 -2.35 2.96 2.63
N LEU A 56 -2.72 2.56 1.41
CA LEU A 56 -4.09 2.70 0.91
C LEU A 56 -5.09 1.82 1.68
N ILE A 57 -4.73 0.57 1.96
CA ILE A 57 -5.57 -0.35 2.75
C ILE A 57 -5.75 0.19 4.18
N GLU A 58 -4.68 0.64 4.80
CA GLU A 58 -4.71 1.20 6.15
C GLU A 58 -5.57 2.47 6.21
N ALA A 59 -5.41 3.39 5.25
CA ALA A 59 -6.23 4.58 5.15
C ALA A 59 -7.72 4.26 4.95
N ALA A 60 -8.02 3.23 4.15
CA ALA A 60 -9.39 2.77 3.95
C ALA A 60 -9.97 2.15 5.24
N ALA A 61 -9.19 1.34 5.96
CA ALA A 61 -9.61 0.76 7.24
C ALA A 61 -9.86 1.82 8.32
N GLN A 62 -9.06 2.89 8.33
CA GLN A 62 -9.20 4.00 9.28
C GLN A 62 -10.27 5.02 8.89
N SER A 63 -10.82 4.96 7.67
CA SER A 63 -11.83 5.91 7.19
C SER A 63 -13.19 5.79 7.90
N GLY A 64 -13.42 4.73 8.67
CA GLY A 64 -14.72 4.41 9.29
C GLY A 64 -15.77 3.90 8.30
N LEU A 65 -15.39 3.71 7.03
CA LEU A 65 -16.28 3.27 5.97
C LEU A 65 -16.37 1.74 5.95
N VAL A 66 -17.60 1.23 5.95
CA VAL A 66 -17.88 -0.21 5.87
C VAL A 66 -17.82 -0.66 4.41
N LEU A 67 -16.62 -0.97 3.93
CA LEU A 67 -16.41 -1.34 2.51
C LEU A 67 -17.17 -2.60 2.09
N SER A 68 -17.57 -3.46 3.03
CA SER A 68 -18.37 -4.65 2.77
C SER A 68 -19.81 -4.34 2.36
N ASP A 69 -20.28 -3.09 2.50
CA ASP A 69 -21.61 -2.68 2.05
C ASP A 69 -21.69 -2.51 0.52
N ALA A 70 -20.54 -2.43 -0.16
CA ALA A 70 -20.48 -2.43 -1.61
C ALA A 70 -20.72 -3.84 -2.18
N ALA A 71 -21.69 -3.99 -3.08
CA ALA A 71 -21.98 -5.26 -3.74
C ALA A 71 -20.96 -5.62 -4.83
N ASN A 72 -20.17 -4.64 -5.30
CA ASN A 72 -19.19 -4.83 -6.37
C ASN A 72 -18.10 -3.75 -6.33
N VAL A 73 -17.05 -3.95 -7.14
CA VAL A 73 -15.89 -3.04 -7.22
C VAL A 73 -16.28 -1.62 -7.64
N LYS A 74 -17.29 -1.46 -8.51
CA LYS A 74 -17.73 -0.13 -8.97
C LYS A 74 -18.37 0.66 -7.82
N GLU A 75 -19.22 0.03 -7.03
CA GLU A 75 -19.81 0.63 -5.82
C GLU A 75 -18.72 0.95 -4.78
N MET A 76 -17.77 0.04 -4.56
CA MET A 76 -16.65 0.29 -3.65
C MET A 76 -15.82 1.51 -4.06
N ILE A 77 -15.54 1.66 -5.37
CA ILE A 77 -14.84 2.85 -5.90
C ILE A 77 -15.66 4.12 -5.65
N ALA A 78 -16.98 4.08 -5.85
CA ALA A 78 -17.84 5.23 -5.60
C ALA A 78 -17.81 5.64 -4.12
N MET A 79 -17.99 4.69 -3.20
CA MET A 79 -17.93 4.94 -1.76
C MET A 79 -16.59 5.54 -1.32
N LEU A 80 -15.48 4.97 -1.79
CA LEU A 80 -14.14 5.49 -1.49
C LEU A 80 -13.92 6.89 -2.07
N SER A 81 -14.41 7.13 -3.29
CA SER A 81 -14.29 8.43 -3.94
C SER A 81 -15.07 9.51 -3.21
N GLU A 82 -16.29 9.21 -2.78
CA GLU A 82 -17.13 10.12 -1.99
C GLU A 82 -16.49 10.43 -0.63
N ALA A 83 -15.98 9.41 0.06
CA ALA A 83 -15.30 9.59 1.34
C ALA A 83 -14.04 10.46 1.22
N TRP A 84 -13.27 10.29 0.14
CA TRP A 84 -12.04 11.04 -0.08
C TRP A 84 -12.24 12.42 -0.73
N ALA A 85 -13.39 12.68 -1.36
CA ALA A 85 -13.71 13.98 -1.96
C ALA A 85 -13.75 15.12 -0.93
N GLY A 86 -14.04 14.81 0.36
CA GLY A 86 -13.98 15.76 1.46
C GLY A 86 -12.56 16.12 1.89
N VAL A 87 -11.57 15.31 1.53
CA VAL A 87 -10.15 15.50 1.89
C VAL A 87 -9.50 16.43 0.86
N LYS A 88 -9.83 17.72 0.93
CA LYS A 88 -9.19 18.74 0.09
C LYS A 88 -7.67 18.71 0.31
N THR A 89 -6.95 18.47 -0.77
CA THR A 89 -5.48 18.50 -0.78
C THR A 89 -4.98 19.88 -0.35
N ARG A 90 -3.99 19.88 0.54
CA ARG A 90 -3.26 21.08 0.95
C ARG A 90 -2.59 21.65 -0.31
N LYS A 91 -3.14 22.73 -0.87
CA LYS A 91 -2.53 23.49 -1.97
C LYS A 91 -1.21 24.05 -1.43
N LYS A 92 -0.07 23.45 -1.80
CA LYS A 92 1.25 24.00 -1.48
C LYS A 92 1.43 25.25 -2.35
N ARG A 93 1.59 26.40 -1.68
CA ARG A 93 2.06 27.66 -2.26
C ARG A 93 3.49 27.50 -2.76
#